data_AF-A0A3A6ELA2-F1
#
_entry.id   AF-A0A3A6ELA2-F1
#
_cell.length_a   1.000
_cell.length_b   1.000
_cell.length_c   1.000
_cell.angle_alpha   90.00
_cell.angle_beta   90.00
_cell.angle_gamma   90.00
#
_symmetry.space_group_name_H-M   'P 1'
#
loop_
_entity.id
_entity.type
_entity.pdbx_description
1 polymer ?
#
loop_
_entity_poly.entity_id
_entity_poly.type
_entity_poly.pdbx_seq_one_letter_code
_entity_poly.pdbx_strand_id
1 'polypeptide(L)'
;MKISTAEIKMLIKECVRQGGMHTAPDFKEYIAANSGKDVTRGQISGAISQLVDTKEIVRVGRGLYAKDMKVTINKKKNTDNEAEDTLKIQIYNTLVKVEKELATTISSIDIWELNGENFEIVTKMRELKDTIEGIKAQCK
;
A
#
# COMPACT_ATOMS: atom_id res chain seq x y z
N MET A 1 -2.56 24.58 23.01
CA MET A 1 -1.10 24.68 22.73
C MET A 1 -0.86 24.70 21.23
N LYS A 2 0.09 25.48 20.72
CA LYS A 2 0.42 25.48 19.28
C LYS A 2 1.14 24.17 18.92
N ILE A 3 0.69 23.51 17.87
CA ILE A 3 1.36 22.33 17.31
C ILE A 3 2.64 22.75 16.58
N SER A 4 3.73 22.00 16.77
CA SER A 4 5.00 22.28 16.09
C SER A 4 5.06 21.64 14.71
N THR A 5 5.87 22.19 13.80
CA THR A 5 6.06 21.59 12.46
C THR A 5 6.68 20.20 12.53
N ALA A 6 7.55 19.93 13.52
CA ALA A 6 8.12 18.60 13.73
C ALA A 6 7.06 17.58 14.15
N GLU A 7 6.14 17.99 15.01
CA GLU A 7 5.02 17.18 15.48
C GLU A 7 4.03 16.87 14.35
N ILE A 8 3.69 17.87 13.52
CA ILE A 8 2.88 17.66 12.31
C ILE A 8 3.53 16.62 11.39
N LYS A 9 4.83 16.75 11.11
CA LYS A 9 5.56 15.82 10.24
C LYS A 9 5.58 14.40 10.80
N MET A 10 5.75 14.25 12.11
CA MET A 10 5.72 12.95 12.78
C MET A 10 4.36 12.27 12.61
N LEU A 11 3.28 13.02 12.83
CA LEU A 11 1.91 12.51 12.72
C LEU A 11 1.53 12.16 11.27
N ILE A 12 1.96 12.95 10.28
CA ILE A 12 1.76 12.61 8.85
C ILE A 12 2.47 11.30 8.51
N LYS A 13 3.72 11.13 8.98
CA LYS A 13 4.47 9.88 8.77
C LYS A 13 3.80 8.68 9.41
N GLU A 14 3.27 8.85 10.62
CA GLU A 14 2.54 7.80 11.30
C GLU A 14 1.23 7.44 10.57
N CYS A 15 0.50 8.44 10.09
CA CYS A 15 -0.70 8.27 9.30
C CYS A 15 -0.44 7.43 8.03
N VAL A 16 0.60 7.74 7.25
CA VAL A 16 0.95 6.94 6.06
C VAL A 16 1.58 5.58 6.41
N ARG A 17 2.11 5.40 7.63
CA ARG A 17 2.70 4.13 8.10
C ARG A 17 1.65 3.03 8.24
N GLN A 18 0.41 3.41 8.55
CA GLN A 18 -0.75 2.51 8.65
C GLN A 18 -1.17 1.91 7.29
N GLY A 19 -0.51 2.33 6.19
CA GLY A 19 -0.83 1.91 4.84
C GLY A 19 -1.89 2.81 4.18
N GLY A 20 -2.14 2.58 2.89
CA GLY A 20 -3.12 3.34 2.13
C GLY A 20 -2.62 4.67 1.54
N MET A 21 -3.55 5.38 0.90
CA MET A 21 -3.33 6.67 0.27
C MET A 21 -4.12 7.72 1.02
N HIS A 22 -3.48 8.84 1.34
CA HIS A 22 -4.01 9.86 2.23
C HIS A 22 -3.99 11.22 1.56
N THR A 23 -4.99 12.02 1.86
CA THR A 23 -5.17 13.38 1.40
C THR A 23 -4.84 14.38 2.52
N ALA A 24 -4.72 15.67 2.16
CA ALA A 24 -4.52 16.71 3.17
C ALA A 24 -5.64 16.78 4.24
N PRO A 25 -6.94 16.59 3.89
CA PRO A 25 -8.00 16.37 4.87
C PRO A 25 -7.75 15.19 5.82
N ASP A 26 -7.36 14.03 5.31
CA ASP A 26 -7.11 12.84 6.13
C ASP A 26 -6.01 13.11 7.17
N PHE A 27 -4.94 13.78 6.76
CA PHE A 27 -3.88 14.21 7.68
C PHE A 27 -4.39 15.21 8.73
N LYS A 28 -5.29 16.12 8.35
CA LYS A 28 -5.88 17.07 9.30
C LYS A 28 -6.68 16.34 10.37
N GLU A 29 -7.53 15.40 9.98
CA GLU A 29 -8.35 14.61 10.90
C GLU A 29 -7.47 13.75 11.80
N TYR A 30 -6.47 13.09 11.23
CA TYR A 30 -5.51 12.29 11.98
C TYR A 30 -4.73 13.11 13.02
N ILE A 31 -4.25 14.29 12.64
CA ILE A 31 -3.53 15.19 13.55
C ILE A 31 -4.45 15.66 14.68
N ALA A 32 -5.68 16.07 14.36
CA ALA A 32 -6.63 16.52 15.36
C ALA A 32 -6.97 15.40 16.36
N ALA A 33 -7.18 14.18 15.88
CA ALA A 33 -7.48 13.01 16.70
C ALA A 33 -6.32 12.60 17.62
N ASN A 34 -5.07 12.68 17.15
CA ASN A 34 -3.91 12.18 17.89
C ASN A 34 -3.17 13.24 18.72
N SER A 35 -3.32 14.52 18.40
CA SER A 35 -2.66 15.62 19.12
C SER A 35 -3.61 16.48 19.94
N GLY A 36 -4.92 16.43 19.68
CA GLY A 36 -5.91 17.34 20.26
C GLY A 36 -5.68 18.81 19.91
N LYS A 37 -4.89 19.10 18.87
CA LYS A 37 -4.51 20.46 18.43
C LYS A 37 -5.00 20.72 17.02
N ASP A 38 -5.43 21.96 16.79
CA ASP A 38 -5.76 22.44 15.47
C ASP A 38 -4.50 22.72 14.63
N VAL A 39 -4.62 22.43 13.34
CA VAL A 39 -3.59 22.68 12.33
C VAL A 39 -4.20 23.36 11.11
N THR A 40 -3.50 24.35 10.57
CA THR A 40 -3.94 25.09 9.38
C THR A 40 -3.60 24.36 8.09
N ARG A 41 -4.35 24.63 7.01
CA ARG A 41 -4.06 24.10 5.67
C ARG A 41 -2.63 24.43 5.21
N GLY A 42 -2.14 25.63 5.52
CA GLY A 42 -0.78 26.05 5.17
C GLY A 42 0.30 25.24 5.87
N GLN A 43 0.10 24.93 7.16
CA GLN A 43 1.04 24.10 7.92
C GLN A 43 1.07 22.66 7.42
N ILE A 44 -0.08 22.07 7.09
CA ILE A 44 -0.16 20.74 6.47
C ILE A 44 0.56 20.75 5.12
N SER A 45 0.23 21.71 4.25
CA SER A 45 0.84 21.83 2.92
C SER A 45 2.36 21.97 2.99
N GLY A 46 2.86 22.81 3.90
CA GLY A 46 4.29 22.99 4.12
C GLY A 46 4.97 21.71 4.65
N ALA A 47 4.34 21.01 5.60
CA ALA A 47 4.87 19.75 6.12
C ALA A 47 4.89 18.64 5.07
N ILE A 48 3.83 18.51 4.26
CA ILE A 48 3.76 17.56 3.15
C ILE A 48 4.86 17.86 2.13
N SER A 49 5.02 19.13 1.71
CA SER A 49 6.06 19.49 0.74
C SER A 49 7.43 19.07 1.24
N GLN A 50 7.77 19.41 2.49
CA GLN A 50 9.04 19.01 3.08
C GLN A 50 9.23 17.50 3.11
N LEU A 51 8.20 16.73 3.49
CA LEU A 51 8.27 15.27 3.56
C LEU A 51 8.39 14.61 2.17
N VAL A 52 7.79 15.21 1.14
CA VAL A 52 7.95 14.77 -0.25
C VAL A 52 9.36 15.11 -0.76
N ASP A 53 9.85 16.31 -0.45
CA ASP A 53 11.19 16.76 -0.84
C ASP A 53 12.28 15.90 -0.19
N THR A 54 12.09 15.50 1.07
CA THR A 54 12.99 14.56 1.79
C THR A 54 12.75 13.10 1.45
N LYS A 55 11.79 12.79 0.57
CA LYS A 55 11.36 11.44 0.19
C LYS A 55 10.88 10.59 1.36
N GLU A 56 10.48 11.17 2.47
CA GLU A 56 9.88 10.44 3.59
C GLU A 56 8.46 9.95 3.25
N ILE A 57 7.78 10.64 2.33
CA ILE A 57 6.50 10.24 1.72
C ILE A 57 6.55 10.51 0.21
N VAL A 58 5.66 9.88 -0.56
CA VAL A 58 5.55 10.08 -2.02
C VAL A 58 4.17 10.60 -2.40
N ARG A 59 4.14 11.42 -3.46
CA ARG A 59 2.89 11.83 -4.11
C ARG A 59 2.52 10.82 -5.19
N VAL A 60 1.40 10.13 -5.01
CA VAL A 60 0.91 9.07 -5.91
C VAL A 60 -0.22 9.55 -6.83
N GLY A 61 -0.75 10.75 -6.58
CA GLY A 61 -1.79 11.37 -7.40
C GLY A 61 -1.99 12.85 -7.07
N ARG A 62 -2.99 13.48 -7.69
CA ARG A 62 -3.32 14.88 -7.38
C ARG A 62 -3.90 14.98 -5.96
N GLY A 63 -3.05 15.41 -5.01
CA GLY A 63 -3.44 15.55 -3.61
C GLY A 63 -3.47 14.23 -2.82
N LEU A 64 -2.90 13.15 -3.37
CA LEU A 64 -2.80 11.84 -2.73
C LEU A 64 -1.34 11.52 -2.40
N TYR A 65 -1.12 11.08 -1.17
CA TYR A 65 0.20 10.82 -0.60
C TYR A 65 0.23 9.46 0.07
N ALA A 66 1.37 8.77 -0.01
CA ALA A 66 1.57 7.45 0.58
C ALA A 66 2.99 7.34 1.15
N LYS A 67 3.22 6.29 1.95
CA LYS A 67 4.56 5.97 2.43
C LYS A 67 5.45 5.61 1.23
N ASP A 68 6.64 6.21 1.16
CA ASP A 68 7.61 5.80 0.17
C ASP A 68 8.18 4.42 0.54
N MET A 69 7.76 3.39 -0.19
CA MET A 69 8.29 2.03 -0.02
C MET A 69 9.75 1.91 -0.49
N LYS A 70 10.30 2.92 -1.18
CA LYS A 70 11.69 2.93 -1.69
C LYS A 70 12.74 3.40 -0.67
N VAL A 71 12.34 3.97 0.47
CA VAL A 71 13.28 4.56 1.47
C VAL A 71 14.15 3.53 2.19
N THR A 72 13.87 2.23 2.07
CA THR A 72 14.77 1.18 2.58
C THR A 72 15.94 0.86 1.64
N ILE A 73 15.97 1.40 0.41
CA ILE A 73 16.99 1.06 -0.58
C ILE A 73 17.75 2.32 -0.98
N ASN A 74 18.65 2.76 -0.11
CA ASN A 74 19.62 3.78 -0.50
C ASN A 74 20.57 3.22 -1.57
N LYS A 75 20.59 3.90 -2.71
CA LYS A 75 21.72 4.06 -3.65
C LYS A 75 22.04 2.87 -4.58
N LYS A 76 21.41 2.86 -5.76
CA LYS A 76 22.18 2.83 -7.02
C LYS A 76 21.34 3.29 -8.21
N LYS A 77 22.09 3.79 -9.18
CA LYS A 77 21.71 4.40 -10.45
C LYS A 77 21.69 3.29 -11.48
N ASN A 78 20.57 3.04 -12.17
CA ASN A 78 20.50 2.86 -13.61
C ASN A 78 19.05 2.77 -14.11
N THR A 79 18.76 3.58 -15.11
CA THR A 79 17.44 3.87 -15.65
C THR A 79 17.00 2.83 -16.68
N ASP A 80 15.69 2.54 -16.64
CA ASP A 80 14.83 1.84 -17.60
C ASP A 80 14.69 0.31 -17.46
N ASN A 81 15.74 -0.50 -17.36
CA ASN A 81 15.56 -1.96 -17.14
C ASN A 81 15.12 -2.30 -15.69
N GLU A 82 15.54 -1.50 -14.71
CA GLU A 82 15.22 -1.73 -13.29
C GLU A 82 13.76 -1.43 -12.95
N ALA A 83 13.08 -0.56 -13.71
CA ALA A 83 11.69 -0.19 -13.42
C ALA A 83 10.71 -1.31 -13.81
N GLU A 84 10.98 -1.98 -14.93
CA GLU A 84 10.21 -3.15 -15.38
C GLU A 84 10.48 -4.36 -14.47
N ASP A 85 11.74 -4.57 -14.08
CA ASP A 85 12.11 -5.60 -13.10
C ASP A 85 11.50 -5.31 -11.72
N THR A 86 11.48 -4.05 -11.26
CA THR A 86 10.85 -3.68 -9.99
C THR A 86 9.34 -3.91 -10.04
N LEU A 87 8.68 -3.61 -11.16
CA LEU A 87 7.26 -3.86 -11.36
C LEU A 87 6.96 -5.36 -11.37
N LYS A 88 7.70 -6.15 -12.16
CA LYS A 88 7.57 -7.62 -12.21
C LYS A 88 7.82 -8.25 -10.85
N ILE A 89 8.82 -7.80 -10.10
CA ILE A 89 9.12 -8.26 -8.73
C ILE A 89 7.99 -7.90 -7.75
N GLN A 90 7.44 -6.69 -7.82
CA GLN A 90 6.33 -6.28 -6.96
C GLN A 90 5.05 -7.07 -7.25
N ILE A 91 4.74 -7.26 -8.54
CA ILE A 91 3.61 -8.08 -8.99
C ILE A 91 3.81 -9.53 -8.52
N TYR A 92 4.98 -10.12 -8.78
CA TYR A 92 5.30 -11.49 -8.35
C TYR A 92 5.15 -11.68 -6.84
N ASN A 93 5.73 -10.79 -6.04
CA ASN A 93 5.65 -10.88 -4.57
C ASN A 93 4.21 -10.71 -4.05
N THR A 94 3.40 -9.87 -4.70
CA THR A 94 1.99 -9.69 -4.35
C THR A 94 1.19 -10.95 -4.69
N LEU A 95 1.38 -11.49 -5.90
CA LEU A 95 0.71 -12.70 -6.35
C LEU A 95 1.07 -13.92 -5.51
N VAL A 96 2.31 -14.05 -5.04
CA VAL A 96 2.73 -15.12 -4.12
C VAL A 96 1.98 -15.05 -2.78
N LYS A 97 1.71 -13.84 -2.26
CA LYS A 97 0.91 -13.69 -1.03
C LYS A 97 -0.54 -14.07 -1.24
N VAL A 98 -1.16 -13.54 -2.31
CA VAL A 98 -2.55 -13.84 -2.68
C VAL A 98 -2.74 -15.33 -2.91
N GLU A 99 -1.83 -15.98 -3.63
CA GLU A 99 -1.89 -17.43 -3.87
C GLU A 99 -1.81 -18.24 -2.57
N LYS A 100 -0.94 -17.86 -1.62
CA LYS A 100 -0.86 -18.55 -0.32
C LYS A 100 -2.15 -18.45 0.47
N GLU A 101 -2.75 -17.25 0.53
CA GLU A 101 -4.02 -17.03 1.23
C GLU A 101 -5.16 -17.79 0.53
N LEU A 102 -5.21 -17.75 -0.80
CA LEU A 102 -6.21 -18.44 -1.61
C LEU A 102 -6.09 -19.97 -1.45
N ALA A 103 -4.88 -20.53 -1.52
CA ALA A 103 -4.63 -21.96 -1.35
C ALA A 103 -5.00 -22.43 0.07
N THR A 104 -4.70 -21.64 1.09
CA THR A 104 -5.09 -21.95 2.49
C THR A 104 -6.61 -21.97 2.63
N THR A 105 -7.28 -20.99 2.05
CA THR A 105 -8.75 -20.88 2.08
C THR A 105 -9.39 -22.08 1.36
N ILE A 106 -8.97 -22.38 0.12
CA ILE A 106 -9.49 -23.53 -0.65
C ILE A 106 -9.25 -24.86 0.08
N SER A 107 -8.08 -25.03 0.72
CA SER A 107 -7.74 -26.26 1.45
C SER A 107 -8.54 -26.43 2.74
N SER A 108 -9.03 -25.32 3.31
CA SER A 108 -9.85 -25.33 4.53
C SER A 108 -11.34 -25.61 4.26
N ILE A 109 -11.77 -25.60 3.00
CA ILE A 109 -13.16 -25.85 2.63
C ILE A 109 -13.42 -27.35 2.58
N ASP A 110 -14.39 -27.81 3.38
CA ASP A 110 -14.91 -29.15 3.25
C ASP A 110 -15.82 -29.24 2.02
N ILE A 111 -15.34 -29.94 0.99
CA ILE A 111 -16.00 -30.05 -0.32
C ILE A 111 -17.29 -30.88 -0.23
N TRP A 112 -17.38 -31.77 0.77
CA TRP A 112 -18.50 -32.70 0.92
C TRP A 112 -19.76 -32.03 1.48
N GLU A 113 -19.62 -30.87 2.10
CA GLU A 113 -20.74 -30.10 2.68
C GLU A 113 -21.21 -28.94 1.78
N LEU A 114 -20.66 -28.80 0.57
CA LEU A 114 -21.01 -27.71 -0.33
C LEU A 114 -22.30 -27.98 -1.11
N ASN A 115 -23.15 -26.96 -1.19
CA ASN A 115 -24.24 -26.93 -2.15
C ASN A 115 -23.69 -26.63 -3.57
N GLY A 116 -24.52 -26.82 -4.61
CA GLY A 116 -24.09 -26.65 -6.01
C GLY A 116 -23.55 -25.26 -6.35
N GLU A 117 -24.12 -24.21 -5.77
CA GLU A 117 -23.66 -22.82 -5.96
C GLU A 117 -22.29 -22.58 -5.31
N ASN A 118 -22.09 -23.06 -4.08
CA ASN A 118 -20.83 -22.96 -3.37
C ASN A 118 -19.73 -23.80 -4.03
N PHE A 119 -20.07 -24.94 -4.62
CA PHE A 119 -19.14 -25.75 -5.40
C PHE A 119 -18.64 -25.02 -6.66
N GLU A 120 -19.52 -24.30 -7.35
CA GLU A 120 -19.14 -23.47 -8.50
C GLU A 120 -18.20 -22.33 -8.08
N ILE A 121 -18.46 -21.72 -6.92
CA ILE A 121 -17.57 -20.68 -6.35
C ILE A 121 -16.18 -21.25 -6.07
N VAL A 122 -16.08 -22.44 -5.44
CA VAL A 122 -14.79 -23.10 -5.18
C VAL A 122 -14.05 -23.43 -6.48
N THR A 123 -14.78 -23.85 -7.51
CA THR A 123 -14.20 -24.12 -8.84
C THR A 123 -13.60 -22.85 -9.45
N LYS A 124 -14.33 -21.73 -9.43
CA LYS A 124 -13.83 -20.42 -9.89
C LYS A 124 -12.63 -19.94 -9.08
N MET A 125 -12.59 -20.22 -7.78
CA MET A 125 -11.42 -19.90 -6.94
C MET A 125 -10.18 -20.71 -7.34
N ARG A 126 -10.33 -21.97 -7.77
CA ARG A 126 -9.22 -22.79 -8.30
C ARG A 126 -8.73 -22.26 -9.64
N GLU A 127 -9.63 -21.91 -10.55
CA GLU A 127 -9.28 -21.31 -11.84
C GLU A 127 -8.55 -19.96 -11.68
N LEU A 128 -8.95 -19.16 -10.69
CA LEU A 128 -8.25 -17.93 -10.34
C LEU A 128 -6.83 -18.20 -9.86
N LYS A 129 -6.62 -19.25 -9.05
CA LYS A 129 -5.28 -19.68 -8.63
C LYS A 129 -4.41 -20.01 -9.84
N ASP A 130 -4.93 -20.75 -10.81
CA ASP A 130 -4.18 -21.14 -12.02
C ASP A 130 -3.86 -19.92 -12.89
N THR A 131 -4.78 -18.96 -12.98
CA THR A 131 -4.56 -17.68 -13.66
C THR A 131 -3.44 -16.87 -13.00
N ILE A 132 -3.44 -16.80 -11.66
CA ILE A 132 -2.37 -16.16 -10.88
C ILE A 132 -1.02 -16.83 -11.16
N GLU A 133 -1.00 -18.17 -11.27
CA GLU A 133 0.19 -18.93 -11.59
C GLU A 133 0.75 -18.59 -12.98
N GLY A 134 -0.14 -18.45 -13.98
CA GLY A 134 0.22 -18.00 -15.32
C GLY A 134 0.78 -16.57 -15.36
N ILE A 135 0.25 -15.64 -14.56
CA ILE A 135 0.78 -14.26 -14.50
C ILE A 135 2.16 -14.24 -13.82
N LYS A 136 2.36 -15.02 -12.74
CA LYS A 136 3.68 -15.14 -12.11
C LYS A 136 4.74 -15.68 -13.07
N ALA A 137 4.39 -16.62 -13.94
CA ALA A 137 5.31 -17.17 -14.94
C ALA A 137 5.78 -16.11 -15.96
N GLN A 138 4.95 -15.11 -16.26
CA GLN A 138 5.31 -13.96 -17.12
C GLN A 138 6.10 -12.87 -16.39
N CYS A 139 6.13 -12.93 -15.05
CA CYS A 139 6.90 -12.02 -14.21
C CYS A 139 8.28 -12.59 -13.81
N LYS A 140 8.58 -13.85 -14.18
CA LYS A 140 9.91 -14.46 -14.10
C LYS A 140 10.77 -14.07 -15.29
#